data_AF-A0A564XYY0-F1
#
_entry.id   AF-A0A564XYY0-F1
#
_cell.length_a   1.000
_cell.length_b   1.000
_cell.length_c   1.000
_cell.angle_alpha   90.00
_cell.angle_beta   90.00
_cell.angle_gamma   90.00
#
_symmetry.space_group_name_H-M   'P 1'
#
loop_
_entity.id
_entity.type
_entity.pdbx_description
1 polymer ?
#
loop_
_entity_poly.entity_id
_entity_poly.type
_entity_poly.pdbx_seq_one_letter_code
_entity_poly.pdbx_strand_id
1 'polypeptide(L)' 'MTQSSLNVNLTVDEKKNLRVLTYRFPKKEDKDYYFWKTEKNFVIVDVDWTQKGESPELDECRKYGKPSSKL' A
#
# COMPACT_ATOMS: atom_id res chain seq x y z
N MET A 1 7.96 -16.07 -0.90
CA MET A 1 8.08 -14.61 -1.09
C MET A 1 8.84 -14.33 -2.37
N THR A 2 8.20 -13.75 -3.38
CA THR A 2 8.90 -13.29 -4.59
C THR A 2 9.62 -11.98 -4.29
N GLN A 3 10.94 -12.05 -4.08
CA GLN A 3 11.81 -10.88 -3.90
C GLN A 3 11.93 -10.15 -5.24
N SER A 4 11.08 -9.15 -5.44
CA SER A 4 11.05 -8.34 -6.66
C SER A 4 11.75 -7.02 -6.34
N SER A 5 12.81 -6.69 -7.07
CA SER A 5 13.38 -5.34 -7.05
C SER A 5 12.29 -4.35 -7.45
N LEU A 6 12.19 -3.22 -6.73
CA LEU A 6 11.20 -2.17 -6.94
C LEU A 6 11.57 -1.39 -8.21
N ASN A 7 11.50 -2.04 -9.38
CA ASN A 7 11.54 -1.40 -10.69
C ASN A 7 10.12 -0.90 -11.06
N VAL A 8 9.40 -0.42 -10.04
CA VAL A 8 8.08 0.17 -10.21
C VAL A 8 8.32 1.66 -10.29
N ASN A 9 7.76 2.29 -11.33
CA ASN A 9 7.86 3.73 -11.57
C ASN A 9 7.25 4.51 -10.39
N LEU A 10 8.02 4.69 -9.32
CA LEU A 10 7.70 5.57 -8.21
C LEU A 10 7.79 7.00 -8.76
N THR A 11 6.64 7.59 -9.00
CA THR A 11 6.56 8.99 -9.45
C THR A 11 6.57 9.90 -8.24
N VAL A 12 7.35 10.97 -8.29
CA VAL A 12 7.35 11.99 -7.24
C VAL A 12 6.25 13.00 -7.56
N ASP A 13 5.27 13.16 -6.68
CA ASP A 13 4.32 14.26 -6.72
C ASP A 13 4.92 15.43 -5.92
N GLU A 14 5.66 16.29 -6.61
CA GLU A 14 6.37 17.43 -6.01
C GLU A 14 5.43 18.43 -5.32
N LYS A 15 4.19 18.56 -5.82
CA LYS A 15 3.19 19.47 -5.23
C LYS A 15 2.70 19.00 -3.86
N LYS A 16 2.64 17.68 -3.66
CA LYS A 16 2.19 17.07 -2.40
C LYS A 16 3.33 16.59 -1.52
N ASN A 17 4.58 16.66 -2.01
CA ASN A 17 5.75 16.07 -1.37
C ASN A 17 5.54 14.57 -1.05
N LEU A 18 4.93 13.83 -1.98
CA LEU A 18 4.63 12.40 -1.85
C LEU A 18 5.30 11.59 -2.94
N ARG A 19 5.57 10.31 -2.66
CA ARG A 19 5.97 9.32 -3.66
C ARG A 19 4.78 8.42 -3.98
N VAL A 20 4.42 8.34 -5.25
CA VAL A 20 3.26 7.61 -5.73
C VAL A 20 3.71 6.33 -6.42
N LEU A 21 3.16 5.20 -5.98
CA LEU A 21 3.35 3.88 -6.58
C LEU A 21 2.13 3.55 -7.43
N THR A 22 2.28 3.48 -8.75
CA THR A 22 1.24 2.92 -9.63
C THR A 22 1.66 1.52 -10.05
N TYR A 23 0.96 0.51 -9.54
CA TYR A 23 1.24 -0.89 -9.84
C TYR A 23 -0.06 -1.64 -10.16
N ARG A 24 -0.04 -2.47 -11.19
CA ARG A 24 -1.12 -3.39 -11.48
C ARG A 24 -0.81 -4.71 -10.79
N PHE A 25 -1.57 -5.03 -9.74
CA PHE A 25 -1.40 -6.26 -8.97
C PHE A 25 -2.06 -7.42 -9.71
N PRO A 26 -1.31 -8.39 -10.27
CA PRO A 26 -1.92 -9.58 -10.84
C PRO A 26 -2.41 -10.49 -9.71
N LYS A 27 -3.65 -10.97 -9.79
CA LYS A 27 -4.14 -11.99 -8.86
C LYS A 27 -3.37 -13.29 -9.08
N LYS A 28 -2.63 -13.77 -8.07
CA LYS A 28 -1.97 -15.08 -8.10
C LYS A 28 -2.68 -16.08 -7.20
N GLU A 29 -2.97 -15.66 -5.98
CA GLU A 29 -3.71 -16.44 -4.98
C GLU A 29 -4.91 -15.64 -4.48
N ASP A 30 -5.64 -16.18 -3.52
CA ASP A 30 -6.73 -15.46 -2.86
C ASP A 30 -6.22 -14.35 -1.93
N LYS A 31 -4.98 -14.47 -1.46
CA LYS A 31 -4.26 -13.43 -0.73
C LYS A 31 -2.88 -13.28 -1.33
N ASP A 32 -2.57 -12.11 -1.86
CA ASP A 32 -1.28 -11.83 -2.47
C ASP A 32 -0.46 -10.88 -1.60
N TYR A 33 0.80 -11.25 -1.37
CA TYR A 33 1.75 -10.46 -0.59
C TYR A 33 2.85 -9.88 -1.48
N TYR A 34 2.94 -8.55 -1.48
CA TYR A 34 3.97 -7.80 -2.19
C TYR A 34 4.87 -7.10 -1.19
N PHE A 35 6.17 -7.31 -1.36
CA PHE A 35 7.19 -6.71 -0.50
C PHE A 35 8.25 -6.06 -1.37
N TRP A 36 8.53 -4.81 -1.07
CA TRP A 36 9.64 -4.09 -1.65
C TRP A 36 10.49 -3.43 -0.58
N LYS A 37 11.80 -3.55 -0.75
CA LYS A 37 12.80 -2.98 0.16
C LYS A 37 13.72 -2.04 -0.62
N THR A 38 13.92 -0.86 -0.06
CA THR A 38 14.96 0.09 -0.45
C THR A 38 15.99 0.17 0.69
N GLU A 39 17.10 0.88 0.48
CA GLU A 39 18.11 1.06 1.53
C GLU A 39 17.55 1.74 2.79
N LYS A 40 16.56 2.62 2.63
CA LYS A 40 16.03 3.46 3.71
C LYS A 40 14.61 3.10 4.17
N ASN A 41 13.84 2.42 3.33
CA ASN A 41 12.41 2.17 3.56
C ASN A 41 12.01 0.80 3.03
N PHE A 42 10.92 0.27 3.55
CA PHE A 42 10.24 -0.89 2.99
C PHE A 42 8.76 -0.57 2.78
N VAL A 43 8.16 -1.21 1.78
CA VAL A 43 6.73 -1.12 1.47
C VAL A 43 6.21 -2.54 1.42
N ILE A 44 5.16 -2.80 2.20
CA ILE A 44 4.44 -4.07 2.19
C ILE A 44 3.01 -3.78 1.75
N VAL A 45 2.51 -4.55 0.80
CA VAL A 45 1.13 -4.48 0.35
C VAL A 45 0.56 -5.90 0.43
N ASP A 46 -0.48 -6.04 1.24
CA ASP A 46 -1.32 -7.23 1.31
C ASP A 46 -2.59 -6.98 0.49
N VAL A 47 -2.91 -7.88 -0.42
CA VAL A 47 -4.11 -7.82 -1.26
C VAL A 47 -4.95 -9.06 -0.98
N ASP A 48 -6.02 -8.90 -0.22
CA ASP A 48 -7.02 -9.96 0.00
C ASP A 48 -8.14 -9.85 -1.05
N TRP A 49 -8.16 -10.79 -1.99
CA TRP A 49 -9.17 -10.85 -3.06
C TRP A 49 -10.49 -11.49 -2.60
N THR A 50 -10.52 -12.10 -1.42
CA THR A 50 -11.71 -12.73 -0.85
C THR A 50 -12.56 -11.75 -0.08
N GLN A 51 -11.94 -10.65 0.38
CA GLN A 51 -12.64 -9.60 1.09
C GLN A 51 -13.68 -8.94 0.20
N LYS A 52 -14.91 -8.88 0.71
CA LYS A 52 -16.04 -8.17 0.09
C LYS A 52 -16.51 -7.09 1.04
N GLY A 53 -16.82 -5.91 0.51
CA GLY A 53 -17.21 -4.75 1.32
C GLY A 53 -16.03 -3.90 1.76
N GLU A 54 -16.23 -3.07 2.77
CA GLU A 54 -15.20 -2.16 3.29
C GLU A 54 -14.15 -2.90 4.13
N SER A 55 -12.93 -2.36 4.13
CA SER A 55 -11.82 -2.94 4.86
C SER A 55 -11.98 -2.79 6.37
N PRO A 56 -11.70 -3.83 7.17
CA PRO A 56 -11.76 -3.73 8.63
C PRO A 56 -10.83 -2.64 9.18
N GLU A 57 -9.73 -2.31 8.49
CA GLU A 57 -8.82 -1.21 8.83
C GLU A 57 -9.52 0.16 8.73
N LEU A 58 -10.50 0.32 7.83
CA LEU A 58 -11.32 1.53 7.75
C LEU A 58 -12.29 1.62 8.93
N ASP A 59 -12.89 0.49 9.32
CA ASP A 59 -13.72 0.44 10.53
C ASP A 59 -12.91 0.69 11.80
N GLU A 60 -11.67 0.22 11.85
CA GLU A 60 -10.74 0.54 12.92
C GLU A 60 -10.37 2.03 12.93
N CYS A 61 -10.05 2.62 11.78
CA CYS A 61 -9.78 4.06 11.66
C CYS A 61 -10.99 4.91 12.08
N ARG A 62 -12.23 4.46 11.82
CA ARG A 62 -13.45 5.15 12.27
C ARG A 62 -13.58 5.13 13.79
N LYS A 63 -13.17 4.06 14.47
CA LYS A 63 -13.23 3.93 15.94
C LYS A 63 -12.28 4.89 16.65
N TYR A 64 -11.08 5.06 16.12
CA TYR A 64 -10.05 5.88 16.79
C TYR A 64 -10.04 7.36 16.37
N GLY A 65 -10.89 7.75 15.42
CA GLY A 65 -10.98 9.12 14.91
C GLY A 65 -9.78 9.49 14.04
N LYS A 66 -9.99 10.35 13.04
CA LYS A 66 -8.89 10.80 12.16
C LYS A 66 -7.77 11.41 13.02
N PRO A 67 -6.49 11.04 12.83
CA PRO A 67 -5.41 11.83 13.37
C PRO A 67 -5.60 13.26 12.85
N SER A 68 -5.54 14.24 13.75
CA SER A 68 -5.63 15.65 13.38
C SER A 68 -4.42 15.97 12.50
N SER A 69 -4.62 15.91 11.18
CA SER A 69 -3.68 16.44 10.21
C SER A 69 -3.72 17.96 10.36
N LYS A 70 -2.97 18.49 11.32
CA LYS A 70 -2.56 19.89 11.30
C LYS A 70 -1.66 20.06 10.08
N LEU A 71 -2.28 20.49 8.99
CA LEU A 71 -1.63 21.23 7.90
C LEU A 71 -1.16 22.58 8.44
#